data_AF-A0A2E8PSR3-F1
#
_entry.id   AF-A0A2E8PSR3-F1
#
_cell.length_a   1.000
_cell.length_b   1.000
_cell.length_c   1.000
_cell.angle_alpha   90.00
_cell.angle_beta   90.00
_cell.angle_gamma   90.00
#
_symmetry.space_group_name_H-M   'P 1'
#
loop_
_entity.id
_entity.type
_entity.pdbx_description
1 polymer ?
#
loop_
_entity_poly.entity_id
_entity_poly.type
_entity_poly.pdbx_seq_one_letter_code
_entity_poly.pdbx_strand_id
1 'polypeptide(L)'
;MKSLLTVSSLFLLILCGAVYYHFYSLDTRQKEMVENLDGFRQEIYDTERFYIENLPIYEDWSDGGKEADLRRFLLKEHLQVVDKAGLEPVGSVDEIQSMSKEGTLVSLEQDKSTPYYFYNVKKEHRYLHPAAHKGLLILAERFQKVLHRNLDSKDQFKPVIIKFAISSALRPVHYQKDLRERNANASFVSSHSYGLSFDLFYDSFYVNLRGAEEESKDEASEFENSMDEMRLRAGFLLGASLRRQFRAALAETLLQLQKEGILYAIYERNQRCYHVTILPDAIR
;
A
#
# COMPACT_ATOMS: atom_id res chain seq x y z
N MET A 1 2.69 -57.40 -46.51
CA MET A 1 3.58 -56.27 -46.86
C MET A 1 2.83 -54.94 -47.04
N LYS A 2 1.74 -54.87 -47.82
CA LYS A 2 1.00 -53.60 -48.01
C LYS A 2 0.41 -53.00 -46.72
N SER A 3 -0.14 -53.80 -45.80
CA SER A 3 -0.71 -53.28 -44.55
C SER A 3 0.35 -52.78 -43.54
N LEU A 4 1.58 -53.32 -43.59
CA LEU A 4 2.67 -52.87 -42.72
C LEU A 4 3.20 -51.49 -43.17
N LEU A 5 3.28 -51.26 -44.49
CA LEU A 5 3.67 -49.96 -45.06
C LEU A 5 2.64 -48.86 -44.77
N THR A 6 1.34 -49.18 -44.83
CA THR A 6 0.28 -48.20 -44.54
C THR A 6 0.24 -47.82 -43.06
N VAL A 7 0.45 -48.77 -42.15
CA VAL A 7 0.50 -48.49 -40.71
C VAL A 7 1.74 -47.66 -40.35
N SER A 8 2.90 -47.96 -40.95
CA SER A 8 4.13 -47.17 -40.76
C SER A 8 3.99 -45.74 -41.29
N SER A 9 3.33 -45.55 -42.44
CA SER A 9 3.09 -44.21 -43.02
C SER A 9 2.12 -43.38 -42.16
N LEU A 10 1.06 -44.01 -41.61
CA LEU A 10 0.13 -43.36 -40.70
C LEU A 10 0.82 -42.93 -39.40
N PHE A 11 1.68 -43.78 -38.84
CA PHE A 11 2.47 -43.46 -37.65
C PHE A 11 3.42 -42.28 -37.89
N LEU A 12 4.07 -42.24 -39.05
CA LEU A 12 4.96 -41.13 -39.43
C LEU A 12 4.17 -39.82 -39.57
N LEU A 13 2.98 -39.85 -40.16
CA LEU A 13 2.11 -38.66 -40.26
C LEU A 13 1.65 -38.16 -38.89
N ILE A 14 1.28 -39.06 -37.98
CA ILE A 14 0.91 -38.69 -36.60
C ILE A 14 2.11 -38.06 -35.89
N LEU A 15 3.31 -38.64 -36.02
CA LEU A 15 4.53 -38.11 -35.42
C LEU A 15 4.87 -36.72 -35.99
N CYS A 16 4.83 -36.54 -37.31
CA CYS A 16 5.05 -35.24 -37.95
C CYS A 16 4.01 -34.21 -37.52
N GLY A 17 2.73 -34.60 -37.41
CA GLY A 17 1.66 -33.74 -36.91
C GLY A 17 1.86 -33.33 -35.45
N ALA A 18 2.28 -34.26 -34.59
CA ALA A 18 2.57 -33.99 -33.19
C ALA A 18 3.79 -33.06 -33.03
N VAL A 19 4.85 -33.28 -33.82
CA VAL A 19 6.04 -32.40 -33.83
C VAL A 19 5.67 -31.01 -34.34
N TYR A 20 4.91 -30.90 -35.43
CA TYR A 20 4.44 -29.61 -35.95
C TYR A 20 3.58 -28.87 -34.93
N TYR A 21 2.61 -29.56 -34.31
CA TYR A 21 1.78 -28.99 -33.25
C TYR A 21 2.64 -28.51 -32.07
N HIS A 22 3.64 -29.29 -31.66
CA HIS A 22 4.56 -28.91 -30.60
C HIS A 22 5.32 -27.62 -30.95
N PHE A 23 5.94 -27.53 -32.13
CA PHE A 23 6.64 -26.32 -32.57
C PHE A 23 5.70 -25.11 -32.69
N TYR A 24 4.50 -25.28 -33.25
CA TYR A 24 3.49 -24.22 -33.33
C TYR A 24 3.07 -23.71 -31.95
N SER A 25 2.87 -24.63 -30.99
CA SER A 25 2.52 -24.27 -29.61
C SER A 25 3.68 -23.55 -28.89
N LEU A 26 4.93 -23.92 -29.16
CA LEU A 26 6.11 -23.22 -28.63
C LEU A 26 6.24 -21.81 -29.20
N ASP A 27 6.07 -21.63 -30.51
CA ASP A 27 6.11 -20.30 -31.15
C ASP A 27 5.01 -19.38 -30.62
N THR A 28 3.81 -19.92 -30.43
CA THR A 28 2.67 -19.19 -29.85
C THR A 28 2.96 -18.74 -28.42
N ARG A 29 3.44 -19.65 -27.56
CA ARG A 29 3.84 -19.32 -26.18
C ARG A 29 4.96 -18.29 -26.13
N GLN A 30 5.96 -18.39 -27.02
CA GLN A 30 7.05 -17.43 -27.08
C GLN A 30 6.54 -16.02 -27.45
N LYS A 31 5.63 -15.91 -28.42
CA LYS A 31 4.99 -14.63 -28.79
C LYS A 31 4.21 -14.04 -27.62
N GLU A 32 3.40 -14.85 -26.96
CA GLU A 32 2.60 -14.44 -25.79
C GLU A 32 3.50 -13.96 -24.63
N MET A 33 4.62 -14.65 -24.36
CA MET A 33 5.61 -14.21 -23.37
C MET A 33 6.23 -12.85 -23.73
N VAL A 34 6.58 -12.63 -25.01
CA VAL A 34 7.15 -11.36 -25.47
C VAL A 34 6.11 -10.23 -25.34
N GLU A 35 4.87 -10.47 -25.75
CA GLU A 35 3.77 -9.51 -25.62
C GLU A 35 3.51 -9.14 -24.16
N ASN A 36 3.51 -10.12 -23.25
CA ASN A 36 3.37 -9.89 -21.81
C ASN A 36 4.53 -9.07 -21.23
N LEU A 37 5.76 -9.35 -21.64
CA LEU A 37 6.94 -8.58 -21.21
C LEU A 37 6.93 -7.16 -21.74
N ASP A 38 6.57 -6.96 -23.01
CA ASP A 38 6.47 -5.64 -23.62
C ASP A 38 5.33 -4.83 -22.99
N GLY A 39 4.17 -5.46 -22.73
CA GLY A 39 3.06 -4.85 -22.01
C GLY A 39 3.44 -4.42 -20.59
N PHE A 40 4.13 -5.28 -19.84
CA PHE A 40 4.63 -4.96 -18.51
C PHE A 40 5.65 -3.81 -18.53
N ARG A 41 6.59 -3.82 -19.50
CA ARG A 41 7.56 -2.72 -19.68
C ARG A 41 6.85 -1.41 -19.99
N GLN A 42 5.85 -1.44 -20.86
CA GLN A 42 5.07 -0.26 -21.23
C GLN A 42 4.28 0.28 -20.04
N GLU A 43 3.65 -0.60 -19.23
CA GLU A 43 2.94 -0.19 -18.02
C GLU A 43 3.86 0.54 -17.02
N ILE A 44 5.08 0.01 -16.79
CA ILE A 44 6.08 0.67 -15.93
C ILE A 44 6.40 2.07 -16.47
N TYR A 45 6.68 2.16 -17.78
CA TYR A 45 7.04 3.43 -18.42
C TYR A 45 5.91 4.45 -18.33
N ASP A 46 4.69 4.07 -18.71
CA ASP A 46 3.52 4.95 -18.70
C ASP A 46 3.20 5.41 -17.27
N THR A 47 3.31 4.51 -16.30
CA THR A 47 3.12 4.83 -14.87
C THR A 47 4.15 5.85 -14.39
N GLU A 48 5.43 5.62 -14.67
CA GLU A 48 6.49 6.55 -14.26
C GLU A 48 6.31 7.92 -14.91
N ARG A 49 6.06 7.96 -16.23
CA ARG A 49 5.85 9.21 -16.97
C ARG A 49 4.65 9.98 -16.47
N PHE A 50 3.51 9.31 -16.26
CA PHE A 50 2.30 9.96 -15.76
C PHE A 50 2.58 10.73 -14.47
N TYR A 51 3.18 10.09 -13.47
CA TYR A 51 3.42 10.75 -12.18
C TYR A 51 4.51 11.81 -12.24
N ILE A 52 5.55 11.65 -13.08
CA ILE A 52 6.58 12.68 -13.28
C ILE A 52 5.97 13.94 -13.91
N GLU A 53 5.07 13.78 -14.89
CA GLU A 53 4.52 14.90 -15.65
C GLU A 53 3.37 15.60 -14.90
N ASN A 54 2.64 14.89 -14.04
CA ASN A 54 1.42 15.38 -13.44
C ASN A 54 1.51 15.74 -11.95
N LEU A 55 2.58 15.35 -11.25
CA LEU A 55 2.76 15.65 -9.84
C LEU A 55 4.07 16.41 -9.59
N PRO A 56 4.02 17.49 -8.79
CA PRO A 56 5.25 18.13 -8.34
C PRO A 56 6.00 17.20 -7.38
N ILE A 57 7.33 17.31 -7.38
CA ILE A 57 8.14 16.74 -6.31
C ILE A 57 7.89 17.52 -5.00
N TYR A 58 8.06 16.85 -3.86
CA TYR A 58 7.77 17.45 -2.54
C TYR A 58 8.46 18.80 -2.31
N GLU A 59 9.70 18.96 -2.76
CA GLU A 59 10.48 20.19 -2.56
C GLU A 59 9.93 21.38 -3.34
N ASP A 60 9.29 21.14 -4.49
CA ASP A 60 8.66 22.20 -5.30
C ASP A 60 7.24 22.50 -4.80
N TRP A 61 6.56 21.49 -4.24
CA TRP A 61 5.22 21.63 -3.67
C TRP A 61 5.23 22.26 -2.27
N SER A 62 6.20 21.88 -1.44
CA SER A 62 6.30 22.28 -0.05
C SER A 62 6.86 23.70 0.08
N ASP A 63 6.29 24.45 1.00
CA ASP A 63 6.86 25.72 1.46
C ASP A 63 6.87 25.74 3.00
N GLY A 64 7.53 26.74 3.58
CA GLY A 64 7.62 26.87 5.04
C GLY A 64 6.25 26.96 5.73
N GLY A 65 5.23 27.49 5.06
CA GLY A 65 3.86 27.56 5.57
C GLY A 65 3.19 26.19 5.61
N LYS A 66 3.30 25.41 4.54
CA LYS A 66 2.74 24.05 4.47
C LYS A 66 3.38 23.11 5.51
N GLU A 67 4.70 23.19 5.69
CA GLU A 67 5.36 22.41 6.75
C GLU A 67 4.98 22.89 8.15
N ALA A 68 4.78 24.19 8.35
CA ALA A 68 4.30 24.73 9.62
C ALA A 68 2.87 24.26 9.91
N ASP A 69 2.00 24.19 8.90
CA ASP A 69 0.64 23.67 9.03
C ASP A 69 0.65 22.18 9.44
N LEU A 70 1.55 21.37 8.87
CA LEU A 70 1.77 19.97 9.30
C LEU A 70 2.47 19.85 10.68
N ARG A 71 2.81 20.96 11.33
CA ARG A 71 3.35 21.00 12.70
C ARG A 71 2.48 21.84 13.63
N ARG A 72 1.26 22.18 13.20
CA ARG A 72 0.33 23.03 13.96
C ARG A 72 -0.20 22.32 15.20
N PHE A 73 -0.58 21.06 15.05
CA PHE A 73 -1.04 20.21 16.14
C PHE A 73 0.16 19.36 16.56
N LEU A 74 0.64 19.54 17.78
CA LEU A 74 1.76 18.79 18.32
C LEU A 74 1.23 17.66 19.21
N LEU A 75 2.15 16.93 19.85
CA LEU A 75 1.80 15.77 20.67
C LEU A 75 0.71 16.06 21.70
N LYS A 76 0.69 17.26 22.29
CA LYS A 76 -0.31 17.66 23.29
C LYS A 76 -1.72 17.64 22.70
N GLU A 77 -1.90 18.22 21.51
CA GLU A 77 -3.19 18.29 20.83
C GLU A 77 -3.66 16.89 20.43
N HIS A 78 -2.75 16.00 20.02
CA HIS A 78 -3.06 14.60 19.73
C HIS A 78 -3.53 13.83 20.97
N LEU A 79 -2.92 14.05 22.14
CA LEU A 79 -3.37 13.45 23.40
C LEU A 79 -4.74 13.99 23.85
N GLN A 80 -5.02 15.28 23.61
CA GLN A 80 -6.33 15.86 23.91
C GLN A 80 -7.48 15.21 23.11
N VAL A 81 -7.22 14.74 21.89
CA VAL A 81 -8.22 13.99 21.10
C VAL A 81 -8.63 12.72 21.81
N VAL A 82 -7.65 12.00 22.34
CA VAL A 82 -7.87 10.76 23.08
C VAL A 82 -8.64 11.03 24.38
N ASP A 83 -8.21 12.03 25.16
CA ASP A 83 -8.87 12.41 26.41
C ASP A 83 -10.35 12.76 26.17
N LYS A 84 -10.63 13.52 25.10
CA LYS A 84 -11.99 13.90 24.70
C LYS A 84 -12.82 12.70 24.26
N ALA A 85 -12.21 11.72 23.60
CA ALA A 85 -12.88 10.50 23.18
C ALA A 85 -13.24 9.56 24.35
N GLY A 86 -12.67 9.79 25.55
CA GLY A 86 -12.94 8.98 26.74
C GLY A 86 -12.46 7.54 26.61
N LEU A 87 -11.39 7.31 25.86
CA LEU A 87 -10.81 5.99 25.64
C LEU A 87 -9.76 5.66 26.70
N GLU A 88 -9.72 4.40 27.11
CA GLU A 88 -8.65 3.85 27.95
C GLU A 88 -7.50 3.29 27.08
N PRO A 89 -6.25 3.36 27.53
CA PRO A 89 -5.12 2.83 26.77
C PRO A 89 -5.09 1.31 26.86
N VAL A 90 -4.86 0.67 25.72
CA VAL A 90 -4.68 -0.78 25.62
C VAL A 90 -3.39 -1.18 26.34
N GLY A 91 -3.50 -2.03 27.35
CA GLY A 91 -2.41 -2.47 28.21
C GLY A 91 -1.49 -3.51 27.58
N SER A 92 -2.05 -4.60 27.05
CA SER A 92 -1.29 -5.78 26.60
C SER A 92 -1.80 -6.38 25.28
N VAL A 93 -1.07 -7.35 24.72
CA VAL A 93 -1.50 -8.08 23.52
C VAL A 93 -2.73 -8.96 23.80
N ASP A 94 -2.86 -9.52 25.00
CA ASP A 94 -4.04 -10.32 25.37
C ASP A 94 -5.31 -9.45 25.40
N GLU A 95 -5.17 -8.20 25.84
CA GLU A 95 -6.25 -7.21 25.84
C GLU A 95 -6.70 -6.85 24.42
N ILE A 96 -5.77 -6.74 23.46
CA ILE A 96 -6.10 -6.52 22.04
C ILE A 96 -7.08 -7.59 21.54
N GLN A 97 -6.82 -8.86 21.89
CA GLN A 97 -7.66 -9.97 21.42
C GLN A 97 -9.07 -9.92 22.02
N SER A 98 -9.19 -9.55 23.30
CA SER A 98 -10.50 -9.35 23.95
C SER A 98 -11.26 -8.18 23.32
N MET A 99 -10.61 -7.02 23.18
CA MET A 99 -11.19 -5.83 22.56
C MET A 99 -11.58 -6.04 21.09
N SER A 100 -10.80 -6.83 20.36
CA SER A 100 -11.12 -7.19 18.97
C SER A 100 -12.38 -8.05 18.87
N LYS A 101 -12.62 -8.97 19.82
CA LYS A 101 -13.85 -9.77 19.88
C LYS A 101 -15.06 -8.94 20.26
N GLU A 102 -14.86 -7.93 21.11
CA GLU A 102 -15.88 -6.97 21.53
C GLU A 102 -16.18 -5.90 20.46
N GLY A 103 -15.36 -5.83 19.40
CA GLY A 103 -15.52 -4.86 18.31
C GLY A 103 -15.01 -3.45 18.63
N THR A 104 -14.34 -3.26 19.76
CA THR A 104 -13.74 -1.96 20.16
C THR A 104 -12.37 -1.72 19.49
N LEU A 105 -11.76 -2.78 18.95
CA LEU A 105 -10.65 -2.72 18.00
C LEU A 105 -10.95 -3.53 16.75
N VAL A 106 -10.40 -3.09 15.61
CA VAL A 106 -10.53 -3.76 14.33
C VAL A 106 -9.15 -4.13 13.81
N SER A 107 -8.99 -5.38 13.38
CA SER A 107 -7.76 -5.85 12.71
C SER A 107 -7.60 -5.16 11.37
N LEU A 108 -6.39 -4.74 11.06
CA LEU A 108 -6.02 -4.20 9.76
C LEU A 108 -5.45 -5.33 8.90
N GLU A 109 -6.29 -5.85 8.02
CA GLU A 109 -5.89 -6.86 7.04
C GLU A 109 -5.17 -6.22 5.84
N GLN A 110 -4.29 -7.00 5.21
CA GLN A 110 -3.53 -6.56 4.04
C GLN A 110 -3.63 -7.60 2.92
N ASP A 111 -4.12 -7.16 1.77
CA ASP A 111 -4.20 -7.92 0.53
C ASP A 111 -3.70 -7.09 -0.68
N LYS A 112 -3.86 -7.63 -1.89
CA LYS A 112 -3.46 -6.94 -3.14
C LYS A 112 -4.21 -5.61 -3.33
N SER A 113 -5.46 -5.49 -2.90
CA SER A 113 -6.29 -4.28 -3.04
C SER A 113 -6.10 -3.24 -1.94
N THR A 114 -5.57 -3.63 -0.76
CA THR A 114 -5.36 -2.69 0.36
C THR A 114 -4.46 -1.52 -0.06
N PRO A 115 -4.86 -0.26 0.17
CA PRO A 115 -4.16 0.94 -0.33
C PRO A 115 -2.98 1.38 0.56
N TYR A 116 -2.50 0.48 1.41
CA TYR A 116 -1.36 0.67 2.29
C TYR A 116 -0.68 -0.68 2.53
N TYR A 117 0.53 -0.67 3.07
CA TYR A 117 1.22 -1.87 3.54
C TYR A 117 1.93 -1.61 4.87
N PHE A 118 2.24 -2.67 5.59
CA PHE A 118 2.93 -2.58 6.88
C PHE A 118 4.45 -2.69 6.70
N TYR A 119 5.19 -1.70 7.19
CA TYR A 119 6.64 -1.74 7.26
C TYR A 119 7.06 -2.13 8.68
N ASN A 120 7.43 -3.40 8.88
CA ASN A 120 7.86 -3.96 10.17
C ASN A 120 6.84 -3.87 11.32
N VAL A 121 5.56 -3.62 11.03
CA VAL A 121 4.48 -3.70 12.03
C VAL A 121 4.05 -5.16 12.19
N LYS A 122 4.28 -5.74 13.37
CA LYS A 122 3.90 -7.13 13.67
C LYS A 122 2.38 -7.30 13.65
N LYS A 123 1.89 -8.48 13.27
CA LYS A 123 0.45 -8.74 13.07
C LYS A 123 -0.37 -8.46 14.34
N GLU A 124 0.17 -8.83 15.51
CA GLU A 124 -0.45 -8.59 16.82
C GLU A 124 -0.64 -7.11 17.18
N HIS A 125 -0.06 -6.18 16.42
CA HIS A 125 -0.16 -4.73 16.64
C HIS A 125 -0.92 -4.00 15.50
N ARG A 126 -1.41 -4.73 14.50
CA ARG A 126 -2.14 -4.18 13.35
C ARG A 126 -3.62 -3.99 13.69
N TYR A 127 -3.88 -3.17 14.69
CA TYR A 127 -5.23 -2.89 15.15
C TYR A 127 -5.42 -1.37 15.25
N LEU A 128 -6.65 -0.93 15.03
CA LEU A 128 -7.08 0.44 15.29
C LEU A 128 -8.48 0.42 15.91
N HIS A 129 -8.81 1.51 16.59
CA HIS A 129 -10.19 1.81 16.94
C HIS A 129 -11.02 1.94 15.63
N PRO A 130 -12.30 1.51 15.59
CA PRO A 130 -13.13 1.54 14.38
C PRO A 130 -13.14 2.89 13.65
N ALA A 131 -13.25 4.00 14.39
CA ALA A 131 -13.22 5.34 13.81
C ALA A 131 -11.87 5.65 13.13
N ALA A 132 -10.76 5.21 13.72
CA ALA A 132 -9.44 5.42 13.14
C ALA A 132 -9.19 4.55 11.91
N HIS A 133 -9.72 3.31 11.90
CA HIS A 133 -9.71 2.48 10.70
C HIS A 133 -10.50 3.13 9.55
N LYS A 134 -11.72 3.62 9.81
CA LYS A 134 -12.52 4.36 8.80
C LYS A 134 -11.79 5.63 8.33
N GLY A 135 -11.17 6.38 9.25
CA GLY A 135 -10.33 7.54 8.91
C GLY A 135 -9.12 7.21 8.04
N LEU A 136 -8.44 6.07 8.30
CA LEU A 136 -7.34 5.58 7.47
C LEU A 136 -7.81 5.26 6.05
N LEU A 137 -8.99 4.67 5.87
CA LEU A 137 -9.56 4.40 4.55
C LEU A 137 -9.94 5.69 3.81
N ILE A 138 -10.52 6.67 4.50
CA ILE A 138 -10.79 8.01 3.93
C ILE A 138 -9.49 8.68 3.47
N LEU A 139 -8.44 8.60 4.30
CA LEU A 139 -7.11 9.11 3.96
C LEU A 139 -6.59 8.43 2.70
N ALA A 140 -6.67 7.09 2.64
CA ALA A 140 -6.18 6.34 1.50
C ALA A 140 -6.95 6.64 0.21
N GLU A 141 -8.28 6.77 0.28
CA GLU A 141 -9.12 7.16 -0.85
C GLU A 141 -8.76 8.58 -1.34
N ARG A 142 -8.62 9.53 -0.41
CA ARG A 142 -8.22 10.91 -0.76
C ARG A 142 -6.83 10.95 -1.37
N PHE A 143 -5.90 10.14 -0.87
CA PHE A 143 -4.57 10.01 -1.43
C PHE A 143 -4.60 9.53 -2.89
N GLN A 144 -5.39 8.50 -3.21
CA GLN A 144 -5.58 8.09 -4.62
C GLN A 144 -6.17 9.24 -5.45
N LYS A 145 -7.19 9.93 -4.94
CA LYS A 145 -7.80 11.09 -5.64
C LYS A 145 -6.78 12.20 -5.94
N VAL A 146 -5.89 12.52 -5.00
CA VAL A 146 -4.82 13.51 -5.23
C VAL A 146 -3.83 13.03 -6.27
N LEU A 147 -3.44 11.75 -6.24
CA LEU A 147 -2.51 11.14 -7.20
C LEU A 147 -3.06 11.15 -8.64
N HIS A 148 -4.38 10.99 -8.81
CA HIS A 148 -5.02 10.87 -10.12
C HIS A 148 -5.83 12.11 -10.52
N ARG A 149 -5.69 13.24 -9.82
CA ARG A 149 -6.50 14.45 -10.05
C ARG A 149 -6.39 15.06 -11.44
N ASN A 150 -5.27 14.81 -12.12
CA ASN A 150 -4.96 15.34 -13.46
C ASN A 150 -5.19 14.31 -14.57
N LEU A 151 -5.85 13.19 -14.26
CA LEU A 151 -6.22 12.19 -15.26
C LEU A 151 -7.37 12.71 -16.12
N ASP A 152 -7.15 12.90 -17.42
CA ASP A 152 -8.21 13.15 -18.38
C ASP A 152 -8.82 11.81 -18.83
N SER A 153 -10.14 11.81 -19.02
CA SER A 153 -10.88 10.75 -19.72
C SER A 153 -10.28 10.31 -21.06
N LYS A 154 -9.50 11.19 -21.72
CA LYS A 154 -8.80 10.91 -22.99
C LYS A 154 -7.41 10.32 -22.81
N ASP A 155 -6.87 10.32 -21.60
CA ASP A 155 -5.57 9.73 -21.34
C ASP A 155 -5.66 8.20 -21.49
N GLN A 156 -4.71 7.63 -22.23
CA GLN A 156 -4.58 6.17 -22.36
C GLN A 156 -4.02 5.53 -21.08
N PHE A 157 -3.57 6.36 -20.12
CA PHE A 157 -3.03 5.90 -18.85
C PHE A 157 -4.14 5.26 -18.02
N LYS A 158 -3.91 4.02 -17.59
CA LYS A 158 -4.82 3.30 -16.70
C LYS A 158 -4.32 3.43 -15.25
N PRO A 159 -5.09 4.05 -14.34
CA PRO A 159 -4.63 4.29 -12.97
C PRO A 159 -4.22 3.02 -12.22
N VAL A 160 -3.09 3.11 -11.52
CA VAL A 160 -2.60 2.08 -10.58
C VAL A 160 -2.84 2.51 -9.14
N ILE A 161 -2.91 1.54 -8.23
CA ILE A 161 -3.06 1.83 -6.79
C ILE A 161 -1.68 2.10 -6.20
N ILE A 162 -1.51 3.24 -5.54
CA ILE A 162 -0.27 3.56 -4.83
C ILE A 162 -0.47 3.31 -3.34
N LYS A 163 0.37 2.47 -2.75
CA LYS A 163 0.32 2.14 -1.32
C LYS A 163 1.35 2.95 -0.55
N PHE A 164 0.94 3.59 0.53
CA PHE A 164 1.87 4.17 1.52
C PHE A 164 2.20 3.15 2.62
N ALA A 165 3.36 3.31 3.24
CA ALA A 165 3.80 2.44 4.33
C ALA A 165 3.31 2.93 5.69
N ILE A 166 2.64 2.05 6.43
CA ILE A 166 2.36 2.23 7.86
C ILE A 166 3.55 1.69 8.64
N SER A 167 4.22 2.55 9.38
CA SER A 167 5.38 2.20 10.22
C SER A 167 4.97 1.92 11.67
N SER A 168 3.77 2.32 12.08
CA SER A 168 3.19 1.98 13.38
C SER A 168 1.68 2.10 13.40
N ALA A 169 1.01 1.22 14.15
CA ALA A 169 -0.42 1.28 14.45
C ALA A 169 -0.61 1.26 15.98
N LEU A 170 -1.24 0.24 16.55
CA LEU A 170 -1.47 0.12 18.00
C LEU A 170 -0.17 -0.18 18.75
N ARG A 171 0.12 0.59 19.82
CA ARG A 171 1.26 0.34 20.72
C ARG A 171 0.76 0.19 22.17
N PRO A 172 0.54 -1.05 22.65
CA PRO A 172 0.08 -1.28 24.02
C PRO A 172 1.02 -0.67 25.06
N VAL A 173 0.52 -0.37 26.25
CA VAL A 173 1.32 0.21 27.34
C VAL A 173 2.52 -0.67 27.69
N HIS A 174 2.34 -1.99 27.71
CA HIS A 174 3.44 -2.94 28.00
C HIS A 174 4.55 -2.88 26.96
N TYR A 175 4.23 -2.66 25.68
CA TYR A 175 5.21 -2.47 24.61
C TYR A 175 6.11 -1.24 24.85
N GLN A 176 5.57 -0.18 25.48
CA GLN A 176 6.32 1.03 25.81
C GLN A 176 7.17 0.89 27.08
N LYS A 177 6.82 -0.01 28.00
CA LYS A 177 7.62 -0.27 29.21
C LYS A 177 8.98 -0.88 28.85
N ASP A 178 9.02 -1.80 27.88
CA ASP A 178 10.28 -2.42 27.40
C ASP A 178 11.21 -1.42 26.70
N LEU A 179 10.65 -0.36 26.09
CA LEU A 179 11.44 0.76 25.51
C LEU A 179 12.05 1.69 26.57
N ARG A 180 11.44 1.76 27.77
CA ARG A 180 11.83 2.68 28.85
C ARG A 180 12.98 2.22 29.73
N GLU A 181 13.44 0.96 29.64
CA GLU A 181 14.71 0.56 30.29
C GLU A 181 15.89 1.46 29.88
N ARG A 182 15.75 2.20 28.77
CA ARG A 182 16.77 3.12 28.24
C ARG A 182 16.43 4.61 28.35
N ASN A 183 15.25 5.03 28.83
CA ASN A 183 14.88 6.46 28.89
C ASN A 183 13.85 6.80 29.99
N ALA A 184 14.33 7.41 31.09
CA ALA A 184 13.52 7.70 32.28
C ALA A 184 12.41 8.75 32.06
N ASN A 185 12.50 9.57 31.01
CA ASN A 185 11.61 10.74 30.78
C ASN A 185 10.41 10.49 29.85
N ALA A 186 10.21 9.28 29.31
CA ALA A 186 9.07 8.99 28.44
C ALA A 186 7.77 8.80 29.22
N SER A 187 6.64 9.34 28.75
CA SER A 187 5.31 8.98 29.28
C SER A 187 5.02 7.50 28.98
N PHE A 188 4.37 6.80 29.91
CA PHE A 188 4.06 5.36 29.76
C PHE A 188 3.04 5.05 28.66
N VAL A 189 2.33 6.09 28.20
CA VAL A 189 1.21 6.01 27.29
C VAL A 189 1.46 7.01 26.17
N SER A 190 1.23 6.58 24.93
CA SER A 190 1.28 7.41 23.74
C SER A 190 -0.10 7.42 23.08
N SER A 191 -0.34 8.36 22.16
CA SER A 191 -1.59 8.41 21.39
C SER A 191 -1.87 7.12 20.60
N HIS A 192 -0.85 6.30 20.32
CA HIS A 192 -0.98 4.96 19.74
C HIS A 192 -1.55 3.93 20.69
N SER A 193 -1.46 4.12 22.01
CA SER A 193 -1.98 3.15 22.99
C SER A 193 -3.50 3.05 22.97
N TYR A 194 -4.18 4.01 22.37
CA TYR A 194 -5.64 4.09 22.32
C TYR A 194 -6.22 3.64 20.98
N GLY A 195 -5.36 3.22 20.03
CA GLY A 195 -5.79 2.79 18.70
C GLY A 195 -6.33 3.91 17.79
N LEU A 196 -6.21 5.18 18.20
CA LEU A 196 -6.62 6.33 17.38
C LEU A 196 -5.53 6.88 16.46
N SER A 197 -4.29 6.43 16.66
CA SER A 197 -3.12 7.00 15.99
C SER A 197 -2.29 5.96 15.27
N PHE A 198 -1.68 6.37 14.16
CA PHE A 198 -0.79 5.57 13.34
C PHE A 198 0.28 6.45 12.69
N ASP A 199 1.42 5.85 12.37
CA ASP A 199 2.55 6.53 11.74
C ASP A 199 2.67 6.09 10.28
N LEU A 200 2.82 7.06 9.38
CA LEU A 200 3.00 6.85 7.95
C LEU A 200 4.43 7.26 7.56
N PHE A 201 5.22 6.38 6.95
CA PHE A 201 6.47 6.84 6.34
C PHE A 201 6.18 7.78 5.19
N TYR A 202 6.88 8.92 5.14
CA TYR A 202 6.69 9.90 4.08
C TYR A 202 7.54 9.61 2.84
N ASP A 203 8.33 8.53 2.84
CA ASP A 203 9.31 8.21 1.79
C ASP A 203 9.30 6.74 1.36
N SER A 204 8.33 5.96 1.83
CA SER A 204 8.20 4.53 1.54
C SER A 204 6.85 4.25 0.92
N PHE A 205 6.85 3.94 -0.37
CA PHE A 205 5.67 3.69 -1.19
C PHE A 205 5.83 2.41 -2.01
N TYR A 206 4.71 1.87 -2.46
CA TYR A 206 4.67 0.73 -3.37
C TYR A 206 3.63 1.00 -4.47
N VAL A 207 4.04 0.83 -5.73
CA VAL A 207 3.14 0.94 -6.88
C VAL A 207 2.56 -0.43 -7.21
N ASN A 208 1.24 -0.57 -7.08
CA ASN A 208 0.57 -1.83 -7.40
C ASN A 208 0.28 -1.91 -8.90
N LEU A 209 1.26 -2.41 -9.64
CA LEU A 209 1.14 -2.69 -11.07
C LEU A 209 0.11 -3.80 -11.32
N ARG A 210 -0.54 -3.75 -12.48
CA ARG A 210 -1.63 -4.66 -12.83
C ARG A 210 -1.05 -6.04 -13.17
N GLY A 211 -1.65 -7.07 -12.59
CA GLY A 211 -1.42 -8.46 -13.01
C GLY A 211 -2.15 -8.79 -14.31
N ALA A 212 -1.88 -9.96 -14.89
CA ALA A 212 -2.86 -10.59 -15.77
C ALA A 212 -4.19 -10.74 -15.00
N GLU A 213 -5.32 -10.57 -15.68
CA GLU A 213 -6.64 -10.59 -15.04
C GLU A 213 -6.83 -11.84 -14.18
N GLU A 214 -7.47 -11.71 -13.02
CA GLU A 214 -7.61 -12.77 -12.01
C GLU A 214 -8.46 -13.97 -12.47
N GLU A 215 -8.89 -14.03 -13.72
CA GLU A 215 -9.87 -14.98 -14.24
C GLU A 215 -9.34 -16.40 -14.51
N SER A 216 -8.04 -16.67 -14.32
CA SER A 216 -7.48 -18.03 -14.52
C SER A 216 -6.49 -18.47 -13.44
N LYS A 217 -6.86 -18.30 -12.16
CA LYS A 217 -6.03 -18.73 -11.02
C LYS A 217 -5.85 -20.25 -10.87
N ASP A 218 -6.60 -21.08 -11.59
CA ASP A 218 -6.55 -22.52 -11.38
C ASP A 218 -5.28 -23.18 -11.94
N GLU A 219 -4.54 -22.52 -12.85
CA GLU A 219 -3.21 -22.96 -13.30
C GLU A 219 -2.30 -21.78 -13.67
N ALA A 220 -1.89 -20.97 -12.68
CA ALA A 220 -0.87 -19.95 -12.91
C ALA A 220 0.46 -20.62 -13.33
N SER A 221 0.87 -20.40 -14.59
CA SER A 221 2.11 -20.95 -15.12
C SER A 221 3.34 -20.46 -14.35
N GLU A 222 4.44 -21.21 -14.41
CA GLU A 222 5.73 -20.80 -13.81
C GLU A 222 6.20 -19.41 -14.33
N PHE A 223 5.81 -19.07 -15.57
CA PHE A 223 6.01 -17.75 -16.14
C PHE A 223 5.19 -16.66 -15.43
N GLU A 224 3.90 -16.88 -15.15
CA GLU A 224 3.07 -15.91 -14.42
C GLU A 224 3.57 -15.68 -13.00
N ASN A 225 4.02 -16.73 -12.31
CA ASN A 225 4.66 -16.58 -10.99
C ASN A 225 5.92 -15.70 -11.07
N SER A 226 6.74 -15.89 -12.11
CA SER A 226 7.91 -15.06 -12.37
C SER A 226 7.54 -13.61 -12.69
N MET A 227 6.48 -13.41 -13.47
CA MET A 227 5.95 -12.07 -13.79
C MET A 227 5.39 -11.36 -12.55
N ASP A 228 4.70 -12.07 -11.66
CA ASP A 228 4.20 -11.52 -10.40
C ASP A 228 5.36 -11.10 -9.48
N GLU A 229 6.45 -11.86 -9.44
CA GLU A 229 7.67 -11.45 -8.72
C GLU A 229 8.30 -10.19 -9.34
N MET A 230 8.35 -10.12 -10.67
CA MET A 230 8.85 -8.94 -11.39
C MET A 230 7.99 -7.71 -11.11
N ARG A 231 6.65 -7.84 -11.15
CA ARG A 231 5.69 -6.78 -10.82
C ARG A 231 5.89 -6.27 -9.39
N LEU A 232 6.04 -7.19 -8.43
CA LEU A 232 6.29 -6.84 -7.04
C LEU A 232 7.59 -6.04 -6.87
N ARG A 233 8.69 -6.49 -7.48
CA ARG A 233 9.98 -5.77 -7.43
C ARG A 233 9.89 -4.40 -8.12
N ALA A 234 9.30 -4.34 -9.31
CA ALA A 234 9.10 -3.09 -10.04
C ALA A 234 8.22 -2.09 -9.27
N GLY A 235 7.18 -2.58 -8.58
CA GLY A 235 6.32 -1.75 -7.74
C GLY A 235 7.08 -1.03 -6.61
N PHE A 236 8.03 -1.72 -5.97
CA PHE A 236 8.91 -1.08 -4.97
C PHE A 236 9.92 -0.12 -5.61
N LEU A 237 10.48 -0.46 -6.77
CA LEU A 237 11.42 0.42 -7.49
C LEU A 237 10.75 1.72 -7.93
N LEU A 238 9.54 1.64 -8.51
CA LEU A 238 8.73 2.80 -8.85
C LEU A 238 8.35 3.61 -7.60
N GLY A 239 7.99 2.93 -6.51
CA GLY A 239 7.72 3.57 -5.22
C GLY A 239 8.92 4.38 -4.71
N ALA A 240 10.13 3.86 -4.90
CA ALA A 240 11.37 4.53 -4.53
C ALA A 240 11.77 5.66 -5.49
N SER A 241 11.54 5.51 -6.80
CA SER A 241 11.87 6.53 -7.82
C SER A 241 10.94 7.74 -7.74
N LEU A 242 9.64 7.49 -7.51
CA LEU A 242 8.58 8.51 -7.45
C LEU A 242 8.28 8.99 -6.02
N ARG A 243 9.09 8.61 -5.03
CA ARG A 243 8.84 8.90 -3.61
C ARG A 243 8.61 10.38 -3.31
N ARG A 244 9.24 11.29 -4.08
CA ARG A 244 9.12 12.74 -3.87
C ARG A 244 7.74 13.24 -4.30
N GLN A 245 7.22 12.74 -5.42
CA GLN A 245 5.87 13.03 -5.92
C GLN A 245 4.81 12.44 -4.99
N PHE A 246 4.98 11.18 -4.59
CA PHE A 246 4.05 10.52 -3.67
C PHE A 246 4.05 11.17 -2.28
N ARG A 247 5.20 11.62 -1.80
CA ARG A 247 5.30 12.43 -0.58
C ARG A 247 4.52 13.74 -0.68
N ALA A 248 4.60 14.45 -1.82
CA ALA A 248 3.82 15.66 -2.06
C ALA A 248 2.32 15.39 -1.98
N ALA A 249 1.86 14.35 -2.68
CA ALA A 249 0.46 13.94 -2.66
C ALA A 249 -0.03 13.52 -1.27
N LEU A 250 0.79 12.78 -0.51
CA LEU A 250 0.45 12.37 0.86
C LEU A 250 0.38 13.57 1.81
N ALA A 251 1.35 14.48 1.74
CA ALA A 251 1.37 15.69 2.55
C ALA A 251 0.18 16.60 2.23
N GLU A 252 -0.16 16.75 0.95
CA GLU A 252 -1.34 17.50 0.52
C GLU A 252 -2.63 16.89 1.09
N THR A 253 -2.74 15.56 1.00
CA THR A 253 -3.89 14.81 1.54
C THR A 253 -4.04 15.04 3.05
N LEU A 254 -2.94 14.93 3.81
CA LEU A 254 -2.95 15.17 5.25
C LEU A 254 -3.38 16.61 5.59
N LEU A 255 -2.87 17.60 4.86
CA LEU A 255 -3.28 19.00 5.05
C LEU A 255 -4.76 19.23 4.74
N GLN A 256 -5.29 18.63 3.67
CA GLN A 256 -6.71 18.74 3.33
C GLN A 256 -7.59 18.15 4.44
N LEU A 257 -7.32 16.91 4.85
CA LEU A 257 -8.09 16.22 5.89
C LEU A 257 -7.95 16.89 7.26
N GLN A 258 -6.79 17.48 7.56
CA GLN A 258 -6.60 18.28 8.76
C GLN A 258 -7.43 19.56 8.75
N LYS A 259 -7.52 20.25 7.60
CA LYS A 259 -8.39 21.44 7.45
C LYS A 259 -9.88 21.08 7.51
N GLU A 260 -10.25 19.91 7.02
CA GLU A 260 -11.60 19.35 7.10
C GLU A 260 -11.96 18.88 8.53
N GLY A 261 -11.01 18.87 9.47
CA GLY A 261 -11.25 18.43 10.85
C GLY A 261 -11.45 16.91 10.99
N ILE A 262 -10.87 16.13 10.07
CA ILE A 262 -10.95 14.66 10.08
C ILE A 262 -9.81 14.03 10.90
N LEU A 263 -8.63 14.64 10.86
CA LEU A 263 -7.43 14.15 11.53
C LEU A 263 -6.55 15.30 12.00
N TYR A 264 -5.61 14.99 12.89
CA TYR A 264 -4.41 15.79 13.11
C TYR A 264 -3.19 15.04 12.56
N ALA A 265 -2.26 15.78 11.97
CA ALA A 265 -1.00 15.25 11.45
C ALA A 265 0.19 16.05 12.00
N ILE A 266 1.27 15.34 12.35
CA ILE A 266 2.55 15.93 12.75
C ILE A 266 3.63 15.49 11.76
N TYR A 267 4.34 16.44 11.16
CA TYR A 267 5.52 16.16 10.35
C TYR A 267 6.77 15.93 11.22
N GLU A 268 7.08 14.66 11.47
CA GLU A 268 8.21 14.21 12.29
C GLU A 268 9.45 13.92 11.45
N ARG A 269 10.24 14.96 11.18
CA ARG A 269 11.42 14.87 10.31
C ARG A 269 12.42 13.80 10.77
N ASN A 270 12.68 13.72 12.08
CA ASN A 270 13.68 12.81 12.66
C ASN A 270 13.26 11.34 12.61
N GLN A 271 11.95 11.06 12.72
CA GLN A 271 11.41 9.69 12.64
C GLN A 271 11.08 9.26 11.20
N ARG A 272 11.20 10.20 10.26
CA ARG A 272 10.87 10.02 8.85
C ARG A 272 9.39 9.69 8.57
N CYS A 273 8.49 10.09 9.44
CA CYS A 273 7.06 9.80 9.33
C CYS A 273 6.18 11.04 9.48
N TYR A 274 4.90 10.85 9.14
CA TYR A 274 3.79 11.65 9.65
C TYR A 274 3.13 10.88 10.79
N HIS A 275 3.04 11.49 11.96
CA HIS A 275 2.22 10.97 13.05
C HIS A 275 0.78 11.43 12.84
N VAL A 276 -0.18 10.52 12.72
CA VAL A 276 -1.58 10.81 12.40
C VAL A 276 -2.47 10.35 13.54
N THR A 277 -3.38 11.21 13.98
CA THR A 277 -4.46 10.86 14.92
C THR A 277 -5.80 11.22 14.30
N ILE A 278 -6.70 10.25 14.20
CA ILE A 278 -8.04 10.46 13.66
C ILE A 278 -8.94 11.09 14.74
N LEU A 279 -9.77 12.06 14.34
CA LEU A 279 -10.76 12.71 15.20
C LEU A 279 -12.06 11.91 15.17
N PRO A 280 -12.41 11.14 16.23
CA PRO A 280 -13.55 10.22 16.17
C PRO A 280 -14.89 10.90 15.92
N ASP A 281 -15.06 12.12 16.45
CA ASP A 281 -16.28 12.92 16.28
C ASP A 281 -16.60 13.25 14.82
N ALA A 282 -15.58 13.34 13.96
CA ALA A 282 -15.72 13.63 12.53
C ALA A 282 -16.05 12.37 11.70
N ILE A 283 -15.87 11.19 12.28
CA ILE A 283 -16.04 9.90 11.64
C ILE A 283 -17.28 9.22 12.23
N ARG A 284 -18.46 9.72 11.86
CA ARG A 284 -19.75 9.04 12.12
C ARG A 284 -20.15 8.21 10.90
#